data_AF-A0A924U021-F1
#
_entry.id   AF-A0A924U021-F1
#
_cell.length_a   1.000
_cell.length_b   1.000
_cell.length_c   1.000
_cell.angle_alpha   90.00
_cell.angle_beta   90.00
_cell.angle_gamma   90.00
#
_symmetry.space_group_name_H-M   'P 1'
#
loop_
_entity.id
_entity.type
_entity.pdbx_description
1 polymer ?
#
loop_
_entity_poly.entity_id
_entity_poly.type
_entity_poly.pdbx_seq_one_letter_code
_entity_poly.pdbx_strand_id
1 'polypeptide(L)'
;ESTHSTTLAPDATLSAASITLGANRIAVGEADGSPVAATTLVLTPALAAQVASGKSLTLRSFDGIDLLGTVTLGSSALQSLNLDTGTLRLVGSNANASIEAAGVTLVNSSGSNTEVAAGSGQLRINASGANGGTGQVVIGPGNTSVTGAAALTLAAAHEVVVAGQGQLAASGDMTIQASALQATQAGNARLTALGRFTLAANGSAAQAEAGVGSHLAIQAAAIEQAGSIVLPSGELALTAATGDVHLAGGATIDLAGRSKTFDTVVVATSGGDLSASATLGNVRIDTGALLDVSAAPAAGSGGSAGSLALAATGGSVTIGASLRGNSGAGQGGATLSIDSAAALDLGALAKTLAASAGNFTESISVRNRVGDQLFAGGGPGLAAHHIALASDGGSLTVAGTLDASGASGTSVVLAAGNTLTLTDGALISAHGSGRAGGEVQLMAGTVTDGSLLPNGQVMLNGGVIDTSAASGGADGKLFIRAQRTDVGTEVRVGRSTGSAGTSVMGSGGIEVEAVKQYQTDTIDTAFIDQVNADNSAFAGVSGANAAQSRNRLAGLFRQSPAVPFVQLRAGVEVDQTDAGTD
;
A
#
# COMPACT_ATOMS: atom_id res chain seq x y z
N GLU A 1 43.88 -8.31 9.91
CA GLU A 1 42.65 -7.86 10.61
C GLU A 1 43.04 -7.50 12.04
N SER A 2 42.60 -6.35 12.53
CA SER A 2 42.82 -5.91 13.92
C SER A 2 41.62 -5.11 14.40
N THR A 3 41.24 -5.27 15.67
CA THR A 3 40.19 -4.50 16.34
C THR A 3 40.72 -3.22 17.02
N HIS A 4 42.03 -2.97 16.92
CA HIS A 4 42.70 -1.76 17.41
C HIS A 4 43.32 -0.99 16.22
N SER A 5 44.53 -0.45 16.34
CA SER A 5 45.20 0.23 15.22
C SER A 5 45.70 -0.78 14.17
N THR A 6 45.49 -0.46 12.90
CA THR A 6 46.16 -1.10 11.76
C THR A 6 46.86 -0.01 10.97
N THR A 7 48.18 -0.06 10.89
CA THR A 7 48.97 0.83 10.05
C THR A 7 49.74 0.02 9.02
N LEU A 8 49.84 0.57 7.81
CA LEU A 8 50.71 0.06 6.76
C LEU A 8 51.79 1.11 6.53
N ALA A 9 53.02 0.67 6.32
CA ALA A 9 54.09 1.58 5.94
C ALA A 9 53.74 2.25 4.59
N PRO A 10 54.06 3.54 4.38
CA PRO A 10 53.73 4.24 3.13
C PRO A 10 54.32 3.59 1.87
N ASP A 11 55.39 2.82 2.01
CA ASP A 11 56.11 2.07 0.97
C ASP A 11 55.71 0.59 0.89
N ALA A 12 54.71 0.15 1.66
CA ALA A 12 54.18 -1.20 1.58
C ALA A 12 53.63 -1.46 0.17
N THR A 13 53.98 -2.64 -0.38
CA THR A 13 53.44 -3.12 -1.65
C THR A 13 52.50 -4.29 -1.40
N LEU A 14 51.23 -4.14 -1.77
CA LEU A 14 50.21 -5.18 -1.66
C LEU A 14 49.82 -5.67 -3.06
N SER A 15 50.08 -6.95 -3.35
CA SER A 15 49.69 -7.60 -4.60
C SER A 15 49.16 -9.00 -4.32
N ALA A 16 47.87 -9.19 -4.57
CA ALA A 16 47.21 -10.48 -4.49
C ALA A 16 45.96 -10.46 -5.38
N ALA A 17 45.52 -11.64 -5.82
CA ALA A 17 44.26 -11.76 -6.55
C ALA A 17 43.06 -11.40 -5.67
N SER A 18 43.11 -11.71 -4.38
CA SER A 18 42.07 -11.36 -3.41
C SER A 18 42.72 -10.72 -2.18
N ILE A 19 42.23 -9.55 -1.79
CA ILE A 19 42.76 -8.77 -0.67
C ILE A 19 41.62 -8.52 0.32
N THR A 20 41.87 -8.81 1.61
CA THR A 20 40.97 -8.44 2.71
C THR A 20 41.71 -7.56 3.70
N LEU A 21 41.20 -6.34 3.91
CA LEU A 21 41.72 -5.41 4.91
C LEU A 21 40.67 -5.22 6.00
N GLY A 22 41.04 -5.46 7.25
CA GLY A 22 40.15 -5.34 8.41
C GLY A 22 40.76 -4.46 9.49
N ALA A 23 40.04 -3.41 9.91
CA ALA A 23 40.46 -2.46 10.93
C ALA A 23 39.26 -1.96 11.75
N ASN A 24 39.49 -1.34 12.93
CA ASN A 24 38.39 -0.71 13.67
C ASN A 24 37.69 0.35 12.80
N ARG A 25 38.46 1.28 12.23
CA ARG A 25 38.00 2.31 11.29
C ARG A 25 38.88 2.31 10.06
N ILE A 26 38.31 2.57 8.89
CA ILE A 26 39.05 2.70 7.63
C ILE A 26 38.78 4.10 7.07
N ALA A 27 39.80 4.77 6.57
CA ALA A 27 39.66 6.01 5.81
C ALA A 27 40.26 5.84 4.42
N VAL A 28 39.56 6.32 3.38
CA VAL A 28 40.01 6.25 2.00
C VAL A 28 40.17 7.67 1.46
N GLY A 29 41.33 7.95 0.85
CA GLY A 29 41.69 9.26 0.34
C GLY A 29 42.71 9.98 1.23
N GLU A 30 42.97 11.24 0.89
CA GLU A 30 43.87 12.09 1.66
C GLU A 30 43.08 12.88 2.70
N ALA A 31 43.61 12.97 3.92
CA ALA A 31 43.06 13.85 4.93
C ALA A 31 43.34 15.31 4.53
N ASP A 32 42.31 16.13 4.42
CA ASP A 32 42.39 17.57 4.11
C ASP A 32 42.91 18.43 5.28
N GLY A 33 43.86 17.89 6.05
CA GLY A 33 44.28 18.43 7.34
C GLY A 33 43.37 18.02 8.51
N SER A 34 42.29 17.28 8.25
CA SER A 34 41.47 16.65 9.29
C SER A 34 42.25 15.56 10.02
N PRO A 35 42.41 15.63 11.37
CA PRO A 35 43.13 14.59 12.11
C PRO A 35 42.39 13.26 12.00
N VAL A 36 43.02 12.28 11.37
CA VAL A 36 42.53 10.90 11.36
C VAL A 36 42.93 10.24 12.69
N ALA A 37 41.99 9.59 13.38
CA ALA A 37 42.29 8.92 14.65
C ALA A 37 43.43 7.90 14.46
N ALA A 38 44.36 7.81 15.43
CA ALA A 38 45.54 6.93 15.36
C ALA A 38 45.22 5.43 15.20
N THR A 39 43.96 5.04 15.41
CA THR A 39 43.42 3.69 15.24
C THR A 39 42.84 3.41 13.86
N THR A 40 42.91 4.36 12.93
CA THR A 40 42.32 4.26 11.58
C THR A 40 43.33 3.71 10.59
N LEU A 41 42.90 2.72 9.79
CA LEU A 41 43.65 2.30 8.61
C LEU A 41 43.40 3.30 7.47
N VAL A 42 44.44 4.01 7.04
CA VAL A 42 44.35 4.98 5.94
C VAL A 42 44.76 4.31 4.63
N LEU A 43 43.83 4.22 3.69
CA LEU A 43 44.09 3.90 2.29
C LEU A 43 44.42 5.19 1.55
N THR A 44 45.71 5.53 1.52
CA THR A 44 46.25 6.59 0.67
C THR A 44 45.91 6.30 -0.80
N PRO A 45 45.90 7.30 -1.71
CA PRO A 45 45.64 7.08 -3.13
C PRO A 45 46.54 6.01 -3.76
N ALA A 46 47.82 5.96 -3.36
CA ALA A 46 48.76 4.94 -3.82
C ALA A 46 48.35 3.53 -3.36
N LEU A 47 47.99 3.38 -2.09
CA LEU A 47 47.55 2.09 -1.55
C LEU A 47 46.18 1.67 -2.12
N ALA A 48 45.24 2.60 -2.25
CA ALA A 48 43.93 2.38 -2.87
C ALA A 48 44.08 1.85 -4.31
N ALA A 49 45.00 2.42 -5.10
CA ALA A 49 45.30 1.95 -6.45
C ALA A 49 45.91 0.54 -6.47
N GLN A 50 46.82 0.23 -5.53
CA GLN A 50 47.39 -1.12 -5.41
C GLN A 50 46.31 -2.16 -5.12
N VAL A 51 45.45 -1.92 -4.12
CA VAL A 51 44.41 -2.89 -3.74
C VAL A 51 43.31 -3.01 -4.79
N ALA A 52 43.10 -1.97 -5.62
CA ALA A 52 42.18 -2.00 -6.75
C ALA A 52 42.70 -2.76 -7.97
N SER A 53 43.98 -3.19 -7.99
CA SER A 53 44.56 -3.99 -9.08
C SER A 53 44.31 -5.51 -8.95
N GLY A 54 43.79 -5.95 -7.81
CA GLY A 54 43.38 -7.34 -7.59
C GLY A 54 42.11 -7.72 -8.37
N LYS A 55 41.64 -8.95 -8.19
CA LYS A 55 40.32 -9.39 -8.65
C LYS A 55 39.22 -9.10 -7.63
N SER A 56 39.53 -9.27 -6.34
CA SER A 56 38.57 -9.08 -5.26
C SER A 56 39.17 -8.25 -4.14
N LEU A 57 38.40 -7.30 -3.63
CA LEU A 57 38.75 -6.51 -2.46
C LEU A 57 37.63 -6.58 -1.42
N THR A 58 37.99 -6.87 -0.17
CA THR A 58 37.08 -6.76 0.97
C THR A 58 37.65 -5.73 1.95
N LEU A 59 36.86 -4.72 2.28
CA LEU A 59 37.14 -3.80 3.39
C LEU A 59 36.19 -4.11 4.54
N ARG A 60 36.73 -4.49 5.70
CA ARG A 60 35.96 -4.75 6.92
C ARG A 60 36.26 -3.69 7.97
N SER A 61 35.23 -2.95 8.39
CA SER A 61 35.34 -1.95 9.44
C SER A 61 34.26 -2.12 10.51
N PHE A 62 34.70 -2.16 11.76
CA PHE A 62 33.82 -2.30 12.94
C PHE A 62 33.12 -0.99 13.34
N ASP A 63 33.71 0.18 13.03
CA ASP A 63 33.16 1.53 13.30
C ASP A 63 32.59 2.19 12.04
N GLY A 64 33.33 2.16 10.92
CA GLY A 64 32.93 2.83 9.69
C GLY A 64 34.05 2.98 8.66
N ILE A 65 33.66 3.15 7.41
CA ILE A 65 34.54 3.54 6.32
C ILE A 65 34.30 5.02 6.00
N ASP A 66 35.33 5.84 6.19
CA ASP A 66 35.31 7.25 5.83
C ASP A 66 35.85 7.45 4.41
N LEU A 67 35.12 8.23 3.61
CA LEU A 67 35.48 8.65 2.26
C LEU A 67 35.82 10.14 2.32
N LEU A 68 37.10 10.47 2.17
CA LEU A 68 37.64 11.80 2.43
C LEU A 68 37.66 12.65 1.15
N GLY A 69 36.91 13.76 1.15
CA GLY A 69 36.91 14.73 0.06
C GLY A 69 36.45 14.16 -1.28
N THR A 70 37.27 14.33 -2.33
CA THR A 70 37.04 13.69 -3.64
C THR A 70 37.88 12.43 -3.74
N VAL A 71 37.24 11.26 -3.78
CA VAL A 71 37.95 9.98 -3.73
C VAL A 71 37.23 8.90 -4.54
N THR A 72 38.02 8.02 -5.17
CA THR A 72 37.52 6.79 -5.79
C THR A 72 38.09 5.58 -5.05
N LEU A 73 37.22 4.72 -4.56
CA LEU A 73 37.58 3.43 -4.00
C LEU A 73 37.28 2.33 -5.03
N GLY A 74 38.32 1.59 -5.41
CA GLY A 74 38.19 0.49 -6.36
C GLY A 74 38.39 0.91 -7.81
N SER A 75 38.03 0.02 -8.73
CA SER A 75 38.09 0.24 -10.18
C SER A 75 37.23 -0.80 -10.90
N SER A 76 36.85 -0.54 -12.15
CA SER A 76 36.16 -1.54 -12.99
C SER A 76 36.97 -2.83 -13.24
N ALA A 77 38.28 -2.83 -12.96
CA ALA A 77 39.13 -4.03 -13.01
C ALA A 77 38.84 -5.01 -11.86
N LEU A 78 38.34 -4.52 -10.72
CA LEU A 78 37.88 -5.39 -9.63
C LEU A 78 36.63 -6.14 -10.06
N GLN A 79 36.66 -7.46 -9.98
CA GLN A 79 35.49 -8.31 -10.21
C GLN A 79 34.47 -8.16 -9.07
N SER A 80 34.95 -7.99 -7.84
CA SER A 80 34.13 -7.86 -6.64
C SER A 80 34.75 -6.89 -5.63
N LEU A 81 33.95 -5.96 -5.12
CA LEU A 81 34.28 -5.12 -3.98
C LEU A 81 33.25 -5.33 -2.86
N ASN A 82 33.68 -5.88 -1.74
CA ASN A 82 32.85 -6.10 -0.56
C ASN A 82 33.18 -5.09 0.54
N LEU A 83 32.18 -4.36 1.01
CA LEU A 83 32.27 -3.39 2.10
C LEU A 83 31.48 -3.93 3.28
N ASP A 84 32.19 -4.48 4.26
CA ASP A 84 31.63 -5.00 5.50
C ASP A 84 31.72 -3.92 6.59
N THR A 85 30.69 -3.09 6.70
CA THR A 85 30.63 -1.99 7.66
C THR A 85 29.20 -1.53 7.95
N GLY A 86 28.97 -1.07 9.17
CA GLY A 86 27.72 -0.41 9.54
C GLY A 86 27.56 1.01 8.97
N THR A 87 28.66 1.66 8.55
CA THR A 87 28.60 3.07 8.12
C THR A 87 29.58 3.38 6.99
N LEU A 88 29.08 4.04 5.95
CA LEU A 88 29.87 4.78 4.97
C LEU A 88 29.71 6.28 5.28
N ARG A 89 30.81 6.97 5.54
CA ARG A 89 30.79 8.39 5.95
C ARG A 89 31.51 9.24 4.94
N LEU A 90 30.82 10.24 4.41
CA LEU A 90 31.44 11.27 3.58
C LEU A 90 31.99 12.36 4.51
N VAL A 91 33.28 12.64 4.39
CA VAL A 91 33.98 13.63 5.21
C VAL A 91 34.48 14.76 4.31
N GLY A 92 34.18 15.99 4.70
CA GLY A 92 34.52 17.19 3.95
C GLY A 92 33.30 17.90 3.35
N SER A 93 33.41 19.21 3.14
CA SER A 93 32.33 20.00 2.53
C SER A 93 32.20 19.65 1.05
N ASN A 94 31.00 19.27 0.60
CA ASN A 94 30.72 18.87 -0.79
C ASN A 94 31.62 17.72 -1.27
N ALA A 95 31.95 16.78 -0.37
CA ALA A 95 32.70 15.57 -0.70
C ALA A 95 32.07 14.84 -1.90
N ASN A 96 32.88 14.31 -2.80
CA ASN A 96 32.41 13.60 -4.00
C ASN A 96 33.15 12.26 -4.10
N ALA A 97 32.50 11.20 -3.65
CA ALA A 97 33.11 9.88 -3.56
C ALA A 97 32.50 8.91 -4.57
N SER A 98 33.34 8.09 -5.22
CA SER A 98 32.91 6.95 -6.01
C SER A 98 33.44 5.62 -5.45
N ILE A 99 32.61 4.59 -5.54
CA ILE A 99 32.96 3.20 -5.25
C ILE A 99 32.77 2.42 -6.55
N GLU A 100 33.79 1.75 -7.04
CA GLU A 100 33.79 1.17 -8.38
C GLU A 100 34.28 -0.28 -8.37
N ALA A 101 33.47 -1.16 -8.95
CA ALA A 101 33.84 -2.54 -9.25
C ALA A 101 32.95 -3.08 -10.38
N ALA A 102 33.16 -4.32 -10.79
CA ALA A 102 32.23 -5.05 -11.63
C ALA A 102 31.01 -5.56 -10.86
N GLY A 103 31.16 -5.89 -9.58
CA GLY A 103 30.08 -6.14 -8.62
C GLY A 103 30.44 -5.54 -7.27
N VAL A 104 29.46 -4.95 -6.58
CA VAL A 104 29.66 -4.33 -5.26
C VAL A 104 28.72 -4.97 -4.26
N THR A 105 29.22 -5.31 -3.08
CA THR A 105 28.43 -5.81 -1.96
C THR A 105 28.61 -4.89 -0.76
N LEU A 106 27.51 -4.46 -0.16
CA LEU A 106 27.46 -3.84 1.15
C LEU A 106 26.96 -4.88 2.14
N VAL A 107 27.60 -5.04 3.29
CA VAL A 107 27.13 -5.93 4.36
C VAL A 107 27.50 -5.30 5.69
N ASN A 108 26.79 -5.65 6.76
CA ASN A 108 27.20 -5.29 8.10
C ASN A 108 27.20 -6.53 8.99
N SER A 109 28.34 -7.22 9.03
CA SER A 109 28.56 -8.36 9.94
C SER A 109 28.87 -7.93 11.37
N SER A 110 29.25 -6.66 11.57
CA SER A 110 29.62 -6.13 12.89
C SER A 110 28.41 -5.87 13.80
N GLY A 111 27.22 -5.69 13.22
CA GLY A 111 26.02 -5.26 13.93
C GLY A 111 26.06 -3.81 14.40
N SER A 112 27.10 -3.05 14.06
CA SER A 112 27.21 -1.62 14.36
C SER A 112 26.08 -0.86 13.70
N ASN A 113 25.37 -0.01 14.46
CA ASN A 113 24.27 0.78 13.94
C ASN A 113 24.54 2.25 14.24
N THR A 114 24.72 3.05 13.18
CA THR A 114 24.97 4.48 13.31
C THR A 114 23.79 5.23 12.71
N GLU A 115 23.27 6.21 13.45
CA GLU A 115 22.24 7.09 12.92
C GLU A 115 22.79 7.92 11.76
N VAL A 116 21.93 8.14 10.78
CA VAL A 116 22.28 8.90 9.60
C VAL A 116 22.30 10.40 9.94
N ALA A 117 23.37 11.10 9.58
CA ALA A 117 23.50 12.55 9.76
C ALA A 117 23.57 13.25 8.40
N ALA A 118 22.81 14.34 8.26
CA ALA A 118 22.78 15.13 7.03
C ALA A 118 24.16 15.66 6.64
N GLY A 119 24.39 15.85 5.35
CA GLY A 119 25.58 16.51 4.83
C GLY A 119 25.38 16.97 3.40
N SER A 120 26.44 17.51 2.78
CA SER A 120 26.38 18.06 1.42
C SER A 120 27.12 17.20 0.38
N GLY A 121 27.66 16.06 0.78
CA GLY A 121 28.44 15.19 -0.11
C GLY A 121 27.59 14.39 -1.11
N GLN A 122 28.24 13.81 -2.10
CA GLN A 122 27.65 12.88 -3.07
C GLN A 122 28.43 11.57 -3.07
N LEU A 123 27.71 10.45 -2.94
CA LEU A 123 28.28 9.11 -3.05
C LEU A 123 27.69 8.40 -4.27
N ARG A 124 28.54 7.91 -5.16
CA ARG A 124 28.13 7.01 -6.25
C ARG A 124 28.77 5.64 -6.06
N ILE A 125 27.95 4.60 -6.04
CA ILE A 125 28.39 3.20 -6.07
C ILE A 125 28.08 2.65 -7.45
N ASN A 126 29.10 2.18 -8.17
CA ASN A 126 29.01 1.75 -9.57
C ASN A 126 29.44 0.29 -9.71
N ALA A 127 28.49 -0.58 -10.10
CA ALA A 127 28.74 -1.97 -10.45
C ALA A 127 28.63 -2.15 -11.96
N SER A 128 29.78 -2.21 -12.63
CA SER A 128 29.87 -2.13 -14.10
C SER A 128 29.57 -3.43 -14.86
N GLY A 129 29.62 -4.59 -14.20
CA GLY A 129 29.55 -5.90 -14.87
C GLY A 129 30.76 -6.24 -15.74
N ALA A 130 31.77 -5.36 -15.79
CA ALA A 130 32.98 -5.58 -16.56
C ALA A 130 33.80 -6.76 -16.04
N ASN A 131 34.75 -7.25 -16.83
CA ASN A 131 35.76 -8.22 -16.37
C ASN A 131 35.20 -9.51 -15.72
N GLY A 132 33.98 -9.90 -16.07
CA GLY A 132 33.31 -11.09 -15.56
C GLY A 132 32.68 -10.95 -14.17
N GLY A 133 32.49 -9.73 -13.66
CA GLY A 133 31.72 -9.50 -12.44
C GLY A 133 30.21 -9.49 -12.67
N THR A 134 29.44 -9.44 -11.59
CA THR A 134 27.99 -9.64 -11.61
C THR A 134 27.18 -8.47 -12.15
N GLY A 135 27.76 -7.27 -12.24
CA GLY A 135 27.03 -6.04 -12.58
C GLY A 135 26.01 -5.60 -11.54
N GLN A 136 25.98 -6.26 -10.38
CA GLN A 136 25.02 -6.05 -9.32
C GLN A 136 25.59 -5.19 -8.20
N VAL A 137 24.71 -4.42 -7.56
CA VAL A 137 24.94 -3.90 -6.22
C VAL A 137 24.09 -4.73 -5.25
N VAL A 138 24.75 -5.44 -4.34
CA VAL A 138 24.09 -6.27 -3.33
C VAL A 138 24.09 -5.53 -1.99
N ILE A 139 22.91 -5.35 -1.41
CA ILE A 139 22.72 -4.89 -0.04
C ILE A 139 22.48 -6.13 0.81
N GLY A 140 23.55 -6.64 1.39
CA GLY A 140 23.58 -7.84 2.23
C GLY A 140 22.97 -7.63 3.62
N PRO A 141 22.96 -8.68 4.45
CA PRO A 141 22.39 -8.64 5.79
C PRO A 141 23.02 -7.58 6.70
N GLY A 142 22.20 -7.05 7.61
CA GLY A 142 22.61 -6.03 8.57
C GLY A 142 22.32 -4.62 8.07
N ASN A 143 22.61 -3.63 8.91
CA ASN A 143 22.26 -2.24 8.67
C ASN A 143 23.48 -1.46 8.19
N THR A 144 23.40 -0.84 7.01
CA THR A 144 24.42 0.08 6.52
C THR A 144 23.84 1.49 6.40
N SER A 145 24.49 2.46 7.03
CA SER A 145 24.12 3.88 6.99
C SER A 145 25.11 4.66 6.12
N VAL A 146 24.60 5.46 5.18
CA VAL A 146 25.37 6.44 4.41
C VAL A 146 25.13 7.83 5.00
N THR A 147 26.16 8.37 5.64
CA THR A 147 26.10 9.62 6.41
C THR A 147 26.99 10.70 5.80
N GLY A 148 26.63 11.98 5.97
CA GLY A 148 27.31 13.12 5.37
C GLY A 148 27.00 13.36 3.89
N ALA A 149 26.05 12.62 3.31
CA ALA A 149 25.69 12.71 1.90
C ALA A 149 24.35 13.43 1.70
N ALA A 150 24.32 14.42 0.82
CA ALA A 150 23.08 14.94 0.24
C ALA A 150 22.48 13.97 -0.77
N ALA A 151 23.30 13.16 -1.44
CA ALA A 151 22.85 12.18 -2.42
C ALA A 151 23.67 10.89 -2.38
N LEU A 152 22.98 9.75 -2.42
CA LEU A 152 23.50 8.42 -2.67
C LEU A 152 22.96 7.92 -4.02
N THR A 153 23.84 7.50 -4.92
CA THR A 153 23.46 6.82 -6.16
C THR A 153 24.01 5.41 -6.19
N LEU A 154 23.14 4.41 -6.32
CA LEU A 154 23.49 3.03 -6.65
C LEU A 154 23.26 2.81 -8.14
N ALA A 155 24.33 2.68 -8.91
CA ALA A 155 24.29 2.40 -10.33
C ALA A 155 24.79 0.98 -10.60
N ALA A 156 23.86 0.10 -10.95
CA ALA A 156 24.13 -1.28 -11.33
C ALA A 156 23.93 -1.44 -12.84
N ALA A 157 24.85 -2.12 -13.51
CA ALA A 157 24.65 -2.56 -14.90
C ALA A 157 23.50 -3.58 -15.01
N HIS A 158 23.30 -4.36 -13.94
CA HIS A 158 22.22 -5.34 -13.78
C HIS A 158 21.32 -4.96 -12.60
N GLU A 159 21.11 -5.82 -11.62
CA GLU A 159 20.17 -5.59 -10.53
C GLU A 159 20.80 -4.88 -9.33
N VAL A 160 19.97 -4.16 -8.58
CA VAL A 160 20.21 -4.00 -7.15
C VAL A 160 19.45 -5.10 -6.42
N VAL A 161 20.16 -5.86 -5.58
CA VAL A 161 19.60 -7.00 -4.85
C VAL A 161 19.70 -6.74 -3.35
N VAL A 162 18.58 -6.76 -2.64
CA VAL A 162 18.58 -6.71 -1.18
C VAL A 162 18.47 -8.14 -0.61
N ALA A 163 19.47 -8.55 0.16
CA ALA A 163 19.62 -9.94 0.59
C ALA A 163 19.36 -10.13 2.09
N GLY A 164 18.59 -11.16 2.44
CA GLY A 164 18.24 -11.50 3.81
C GLY A 164 17.59 -10.33 4.56
N GLN A 165 18.15 -9.99 5.72
CA GLN A 165 17.73 -8.86 6.55
C GLN A 165 18.52 -7.58 6.23
N GLY A 166 18.69 -7.26 4.95
CA GLY A 166 19.50 -6.12 4.51
C GLY A 166 18.79 -4.78 4.70
N GLN A 167 19.47 -3.82 5.33
CA GLN A 167 18.96 -2.46 5.50
C GLN A 167 19.98 -1.43 5.00
N LEU A 168 19.53 -0.47 4.21
CA LEU A 168 20.35 0.66 3.75
C LEU A 168 19.65 1.98 4.04
N ALA A 169 20.33 2.88 4.73
CA ALA A 169 19.82 4.21 5.05
C ALA A 169 20.71 5.31 4.44
N ALA A 170 20.12 6.35 3.85
CA ALA A 170 20.83 7.50 3.27
C ALA A 170 20.37 8.82 3.89
N SER A 171 21.33 9.74 4.07
CA SER A 171 21.13 11.05 4.76
C SER A 171 20.38 12.09 3.97
N GLY A 172 20.36 11.94 2.65
CA GLY A 172 19.59 12.76 1.73
C GLY A 172 18.88 11.87 0.72
N ASP A 173 18.99 12.25 -0.55
CA ASP A 173 18.33 11.53 -1.64
C ASP A 173 19.02 10.19 -1.89
N MET A 174 18.23 9.17 -2.25
CA MET A 174 18.71 7.86 -2.68
C MET A 174 18.21 7.60 -4.10
N THR A 175 19.13 7.43 -5.05
CA THR A 175 18.82 7.05 -6.43
C THR A 175 19.34 5.66 -6.73
N ILE A 176 18.49 4.80 -7.28
CA ILE A 176 18.86 3.49 -7.82
C ILE A 176 18.67 3.53 -9.34
N GLN A 177 19.74 3.17 -10.07
CA GLN A 177 19.74 2.98 -11.51
C GLN A 177 20.10 1.52 -11.78
N ALA A 178 19.12 0.73 -12.20
CA ALA A 178 19.29 -0.71 -12.36
C ALA A 178 18.32 -1.28 -13.40
N SER A 179 18.56 -2.51 -13.82
CA SER A 179 17.60 -3.28 -14.64
C SER A 179 16.36 -3.65 -13.83
N ALA A 180 16.55 -4.00 -12.56
CA ALA A 180 15.50 -4.21 -11.58
C ALA A 180 16.04 -4.02 -10.14
N LEU A 181 15.13 -3.70 -9.22
CA LEU A 181 15.32 -3.87 -7.79
C LEU A 181 14.66 -5.18 -7.36
N GLN A 182 15.44 -6.07 -6.75
CA GLN A 182 14.99 -7.40 -6.32
C GLN A 182 15.37 -7.65 -4.86
N ALA A 183 14.78 -8.69 -4.28
CA ALA A 183 15.21 -9.22 -2.99
C ALA A 183 15.39 -10.74 -3.04
N THR A 184 16.23 -11.27 -2.15
CA THR A 184 16.43 -12.72 -2.02
C THR A 184 15.26 -13.39 -1.34
N GLN A 185 15.12 -14.70 -1.54
CA GLN A 185 14.03 -15.51 -1.01
C GLN A 185 13.84 -15.30 0.50
N ALA A 186 12.59 -15.08 0.92
CA ALA A 186 12.21 -14.86 2.32
C ALA A 186 13.03 -13.78 3.06
N GLY A 187 13.62 -12.82 2.34
CA GLY A 187 14.29 -11.67 2.93
C GLY A 187 13.29 -10.69 3.54
N ASN A 188 13.70 -9.94 4.56
CA ASN A 188 12.95 -8.82 5.09
C ASN A 188 13.87 -7.60 5.10
N ALA A 189 13.71 -6.79 4.07
CA ALA A 189 14.63 -5.77 3.65
C ALA A 189 14.05 -4.37 3.83
N ARG A 190 14.93 -3.38 4.01
CA ARG A 190 14.52 -1.98 4.14
C ARG A 190 15.47 -1.00 3.47
N LEU A 191 14.92 -0.08 2.68
CA LEU A 191 15.61 1.08 2.13
C LEU A 191 15.01 2.34 2.75
N THR A 192 15.85 3.22 3.30
CA THR A 192 15.42 4.48 3.90
C THR A 192 16.22 5.64 3.33
N ALA A 193 15.55 6.64 2.77
CA ALA A 193 16.14 7.92 2.39
C ALA A 193 15.52 9.03 3.24
N LEU A 194 16.31 9.89 3.88
CA LEU A 194 15.72 11.05 4.56
C LEU A 194 15.22 12.10 3.54
N GLY A 195 15.77 12.10 2.33
CA GLY A 195 15.29 12.86 1.19
C GLY A 195 14.38 12.04 0.28
N ARG A 196 14.45 12.28 -1.03
CA ARG A 196 13.70 11.57 -2.06
C ARG A 196 14.35 10.22 -2.38
N PHE A 197 13.53 9.17 -2.50
CA PHE A 197 13.94 7.92 -3.14
C PHE A 197 13.55 7.95 -4.63
N THR A 198 14.48 7.59 -5.51
CA THR A 198 14.24 7.47 -6.96
C THR A 198 14.71 6.11 -7.46
N LEU A 199 13.84 5.36 -8.12
CA LEU A 199 14.21 4.17 -8.88
C LEU A 199 14.03 4.44 -10.37
N ALA A 200 15.12 4.36 -11.14
CA ALA A 200 15.13 4.54 -12.59
C ALA A 200 15.60 3.26 -13.29
N ALA A 201 14.96 2.93 -14.41
CA ALA A 201 15.45 1.89 -15.30
C ALA A 201 16.79 2.31 -15.93
N ASN A 202 17.73 1.37 -16.03
CA ASN A 202 19.00 1.57 -16.74
C ASN A 202 18.94 1.16 -18.23
N GLY A 203 17.79 0.64 -18.70
CA GLY A 203 17.57 0.17 -20.07
C GLY A 203 17.99 -1.28 -20.34
N SER A 204 18.57 -1.97 -19.37
CA SER A 204 18.93 -3.39 -19.45
C SER A 204 17.81 -4.30 -18.92
N ALA A 205 17.73 -5.52 -19.43
CA ALA A 205 16.88 -6.56 -18.84
C ALA A 205 17.52 -7.16 -17.59
N ALA A 206 16.70 -7.56 -16.62
CA ALA A 206 17.15 -8.35 -15.48
C ALA A 206 17.68 -9.72 -15.95
N GLN A 207 18.81 -10.13 -15.39
CA GLN A 207 19.51 -11.38 -15.64
C GLN A 207 19.37 -12.40 -14.50
N ALA A 208 19.09 -11.95 -13.28
CA ALA A 208 18.88 -12.80 -12.11
C ALA A 208 17.39 -13.04 -11.83
N GLU A 209 17.07 -14.27 -11.39
CA GLU A 209 15.74 -14.58 -10.85
C GLU A 209 15.60 -14.00 -9.45
N ALA A 210 14.52 -13.23 -9.24
CA ALA A 210 14.16 -12.72 -7.94
C ALA A 210 13.78 -13.85 -6.97
N GLY A 211 14.07 -13.65 -5.69
CA GLY A 211 13.65 -14.56 -4.64
C GLY A 211 12.14 -14.50 -4.40
N VAL A 212 11.53 -15.64 -4.10
CA VAL A 212 10.09 -15.73 -3.80
C VAL A 212 9.83 -15.38 -2.32
N GLY A 213 8.74 -14.67 -2.05
CA GLY A 213 8.26 -14.44 -0.68
C GLY A 213 9.08 -13.44 0.13
N SER A 214 9.76 -12.49 -0.52
CA SER A 214 10.53 -11.44 0.16
C SER A 214 9.68 -10.24 0.54
N HIS A 215 9.99 -9.60 1.67
CA HIS A 215 9.42 -8.32 2.10
C HIS A 215 10.44 -7.20 1.86
N LEU A 216 10.01 -6.10 1.23
CA LEU A 216 10.81 -4.91 1.02
C LEU A 216 10.03 -3.67 1.42
N ALA A 217 10.55 -2.91 2.39
CA ALA A 217 10.02 -1.61 2.77
C ALA A 217 10.90 -0.48 2.24
N ILE A 218 10.32 0.49 1.55
CA ILE A 218 10.99 1.70 1.06
C ILE A 218 10.34 2.91 1.74
N GLN A 219 11.14 3.68 2.47
CA GLN A 219 10.71 4.89 3.17
C GLN A 219 11.52 6.09 2.74
N ALA A 220 10.82 7.17 2.40
CA ALA A 220 11.43 8.39 1.93
C ALA A 220 10.60 9.62 2.28
N ALA A 221 11.15 10.82 2.12
CA ALA A 221 10.36 12.04 2.10
C ALA A 221 9.34 12.01 0.94
N ALA A 222 9.81 11.62 -0.25
CA ALA A 222 9.00 11.38 -1.45
C ALA A 222 9.57 10.19 -2.24
N ILE A 223 8.74 9.51 -3.03
CA ILE A 223 9.12 8.31 -3.81
C ILE A 223 8.81 8.55 -5.29
N GLU A 224 9.83 8.39 -6.12
CA GLU A 224 9.75 8.41 -7.59
C GLU A 224 10.14 7.04 -8.12
N GLN A 225 9.18 6.27 -8.61
CA GLN A 225 9.38 4.90 -9.08
C GLN A 225 9.10 4.85 -10.59
N ALA A 226 10.17 4.74 -11.39
CA ALA A 226 10.11 4.69 -12.86
C ALA A 226 10.82 3.45 -13.45
N GLY A 227 11.34 2.57 -12.59
CA GLY A 227 12.03 1.33 -12.98
C GLY A 227 11.19 0.08 -12.77
N SER A 228 11.87 -1.05 -12.55
CA SER A 228 11.24 -2.35 -12.26
C SER A 228 11.54 -2.81 -10.83
N ILE A 229 10.52 -3.19 -10.08
CA ILE A 229 10.63 -3.89 -8.80
C ILE A 229 10.05 -5.29 -8.98
N VAL A 230 10.81 -6.33 -8.64
CA VAL A 230 10.42 -7.74 -8.83
C VAL A 230 10.58 -8.49 -7.51
N LEU A 231 9.46 -8.84 -6.88
CA LEU A 231 9.39 -9.51 -5.58
C LEU A 231 8.27 -10.57 -5.61
N PRO A 232 8.46 -11.69 -6.32
CA PRO A 232 7.38 -12.63 -6.59
C PRO A 232 6.80 -13.23 -5.31
N SER A 233 5.46 -13.23 -5.19
CA SER A 233 4.75 -13.64 -3.95
C SER A 233 5.23 -12.92 -2.68
N GLY A 234 5.89 -11.76 -2.83
CA GLY A 234 6.47 -10.99 -1.75
C GLY A 234 5.58 -9.82 -1.34
N GLU A 235 6.09 -9.00 -0.43
CA GLU A 235 5.44 -7.78 0.02
C GLU A 235 6.31 -6.56 -0.33
N LEU A 236 5.68 -5.52 -0.87
CA LEU A 236 6.31 -4.23 -1.11
C LEU A 236 5.53 -3.15 -0.36
N ALA A 237 6.22 -2.43 0.53
CA ALA A 237 5.69 -1.25 1.21
C ALA A 237 6.42 0.00 0.75
N LEU A 238 5.70 0.95 0.17
CA LEU A 238 6.20 2.28 -0.22
C LEU A 238 5.57 3.32 0.71
N THR A 239 6.40 4.11 1.40
CA THR A 239 5.90 5.16 2.31
C THR A 239 6.64 6.47 2.06
N ALA A 240 5.89 7.47 1.60
CA ALA A 240 6.33 8.86 1.53
C ALA A 240 5.85 9.62 2.77
N ALA A 241 6.80 10.16 3.54
CA ALA A 241 6.51 10.84 4.80
C ALA A 241 5.92 12.24 4.60
N THR A 242 6.41 13.00 3.61
CA THR A 242 6.07 14.41 3.44
C THR A 242 5.62 14.80 2.04
N GLY A 243 6.02 14.05 1.01
CA GLY A 243 5.66 14.25 -0.38
C GLY A 243 4.88 13.08 -0.96
N ASP A 244 4.98 12.93 -2.27
CA ASP A 244 4.17 11.98 -3.05
C ASP A 244 4.83 10.60 -3.14
N VAL A 245 4.00 9.59 -3.37
CA VAL A 245 4.42 8.33 -4.01
C VAL A 245 3.99 8.41 -5.48
N HIS A 246 4.95 8.55 -6.39
CA HIS A 246 4.71 8.62 -7.83
C HIS A 246 5.28 7.38 -8.53
N LEU A 247 4.40 6.63 -9.20
CA LEU A 247 4.75 5.54 -10.11
C LEU A 247 4.59 6.04 -11.54
N ALA A 248 5.71 6.23 -12.24
CA ALA A 248 5.72 6.79 -13.59
C ALA A 248 5.16 5.81 -14.64
N GLY A 249 4.82 6.30 -15.82
CA GLY A 249 4.19 5.49 -16.87
C GLY A 249 5.04 4.34 -17.44
N GLY A 250 6.33 4.24 -17.11
CA GLY A 250 7.18 3.10 -17.49
C GLY A 250 7.42 2.10 -16.36
N ALA A 251 6.82 2.33 -15.19
CA ALA A 251 7.18 1.62 -13.98
C ALA A 251 6.46 0.26 -13.88
N THR A 252 7.20 -0.75 -13.43
CA THR A 252 6.67 -2.11 -13.26
C THR A 252 6.90 -2.61 -11.83
N ILE A 253 5.83 -3.07 -11.20
CA ILE A 253 5.88 -3.76 -9.91
C ILE A 253 5.31 -5.16 -10.13
N ASP A 254 6.19 -6.17 -10.12
CA ASP A 254 5.84 -7.58 -10.29
C ASP A 254 5.96 -8.31 -8.95
N LEU A 255 4.81 -8.51 -8.32
CA LEU A 255 4.62 -9.33 -7.11
C LEU A 255 3.89 -10.63 -7.44
N ALA A 256 3.73 -10.97 -8.72
CA ALA A 256 2.92 -12.08 -9.15
C ALA A 256 3.49 -13.41 -8.63
N GLY A 257 2.58 -14.36 -8.38
CA GLY A 257 2.95 -15.70 -8.01
C GLY A 257 3.77 -16.41 -9.08
N ARG A 258 4.56 -17.40 -8.66
CA ARG A 258 5.38 -18.24 -9.53
C ARG A 258 4.89 -19.69 -9.50
N SER A 259 4.96 -20.34 -10.66
CA SER A 259 4.71 -21.77 -10.79
C SER A 259 6.05 -22.49 -10.91
N LYS A 260 6.24 -23.56 -10.12
CA LYS A 260 7.39 -24.44 -10.23
C LYS A 260 6.91 -25.88 -10.38
N THR A 261 7.48 -26.57 -11.36
CA THR A 261 7.16 -27.98 -11.61
C THR A 261 8.14 -28.85 -10.82
N PHE A 262 7.59 -29.72 -9.98
CA PHE A 262 8.31 -30.77 -9.25
C PHE A 262 7.87 -32.12 -9.81
N ASP A 263 8.73 -32.73 -10.64
CA ASP A 263 8.41 -33.92 -11.42
C ASP A 263 7.18 -33.70 -12.31
N THR A 264 6.01 -34.23 -11.92
CA THR A 264 4.73 -34.08 -12.63
C THR A 264 3.76 -33.11 -11.97
N VAL A 265 4.13 -32.55 -10.81
CA VAL A 265 3.26 -31.68 -10.01
C VAL A 265 3.66 -30.22 -10.20
N VAL A 266 2.73 -29.38 -10.66
CA VAL A 266 2.91 -27.92 -10.69
C VAL A 266 2.49 -27.34 -9.36
N VAL A 267 3.41 -26.69 -8.67
CA VAL A 267 3.13 -25.91 -7.45
C VAL A 267 3.08 -24.44 -7.85
N ALA A 268 1.92 -23.83 -7.67
CA ALA A 268 1.67 -22.41 -7.87
C ALA A 268 1.69 -21.69 -6.53
N THR A 269 2.36 -20.54 -6.47
CA THR A 269 2.28 -19.65 -5.31
C THR A 269 1.21 -18.58 -5.51
N SER A 270 0.73 -18.03 -4.39
CA SER A 270 -0.16 -16.86 -4.40
C SER A 270 0.54 -15.61 -4.91
N GLY A 271 -0.27 -14.61 -5.30
CA GLY A 271 0.22 -13.26 -5.54
C GLY A 271 0.73 -12.61 -4.26
N GLY A 272 1.59 -11.60 -4.40
CA GLY A 272 2.12 -10.80 -3.31
C GLY A 272 1.34 -9.52 -3.06
N ASP A 273 1.78 -8.74 -2.07
CA ASP A 273 1.05 -7.59 -1.53
C ASP A 273 1.79 -6.27 -1.78
N LEU A 274 1.08 -5.26 -2.29
CA LEU A 274 1.59 -3.91 -2.47
C LEU A 274 0.84 -2.93 -1.56
N SER A 275 1.58 -2.21 -0.72
CA SER A 275 1.08 -1.01 -0.03
C SER A 275 1.84 0.24 -0.47
N ALA A 276 1.12 1.30 -0.82
CA ALA A 276 1.69 2.61 -1.13
C ALA A 276 0.97 3.69 -0.34
N SER A 277 1.72 4.43 0.48
CA SER A 277 1.17 5.46 1.37
C SER A 277 1.90 6.80 1.26
N ALA A 278 1.13 7.89 1.18
CA ALA A 278 1.59 9.26 1.26
C ALA A 278 0.69 10.03 2.24
N THR A 279 1.18 10.30 3.46
CA THR A 279 0.34 10.92 4.50
C THR A 279 -0.03 12.37 4.16
N LEU A 280 0.92 13.14 3.66
CA LEU A 280 0.74 14.57 3.32
C LEU A 280 0.67 14.83 1.81
N GLY A 281 1.09 13.86 1.00
CA GLY A 281 1.12 13.97 -0.46
C GLY A 281 0.10 13.08 -1.15
N ASN A 282 0.30 12.91 -2.44
CA ASN A 282 -0.53 12.10 -3.32
C ASN A 282 0.08 10.70 -3.52
N VAL A 283 -0.79 9.74 -3.85
CA VAL A 283 -0.37 8.50 -4.50
C VAL A 283 -0.79 8.60 -5.96
N ARG A 284 0.19 8.83 -6.84
CA ARG A 284 -0.01 9.01 -8.28
C ARG A 284 0.55 7.83 -9.03
N ILE A 285 -0.28 7.13 -9.77
CA ILE A 285 0.14 6.04 -10.64
C ILE A 285 -0.22 6.43 -12.07
N ASP A 286 0.78 6.71 -12.91
CA ASP A 286 0.58 7.21 -14.26
C ASP A 286 0.15 6.11 -15.25
N THR A 287 -0.43 6.56 -16.36
CA THR A 287 -0.74 5.68 -17.50
C THR A 287 0.53 5.05 -18.08
N GLY A 288 0.44 3.73 -18.30
CA GLY A 288 1.53 2.89 -18.79
C GLY A 288 2.22 2.07 -17.70
N ALA A 289 2.09 2.46 -16.43
CA ALA A 289 2.63 1.65 -15.33
C ALA A 289 1.86 0.33 -15.20
N LEU A 290 2.53 -0.70 -14.66
CA LEU A 290 1.96 -2.03 -14.43
C LEU A 290 2.17 -2.46 -12.98
N LEU A 291 1.08 -2.78 -12.29
CA LEU A 291 1.09 -3.38 -10.96
C LEU A 291 0.49 -4.78 -11.04
N ASP A 292 1.28 -5.80 -10.73
CA ASP A 292 0.87 -7.21 -10.83
C ASP A 292 0.97 -7.91 -9.47
N VAL A 293 -0.20 -8.21 -8.89
CA VAL A 293 -0.40 -8.99 -7.66
C VAL A 293 -1.14 -10.30 -7.95
N SER A 294 -1.11 -10.76 -9.20
CA SER A 294 -1.81 -11.97 -9.62
C SER A 294 -1.22 -13.23 -8.99
N ALA A 295 -2.03 -14.26 -8.82
CA ALA A 295 -1.54 -15.58 -8.50
C ALA A 295 -0.75 -16.19 -9.67
N ALA A 296 0.06 -17.19 -9.37
CA ALA A 296 0.65 -18.00 -10.42
C ALA A 296 -0.43 -18.75 -11.21
N PRO A 297 -0.43 -18.71 -12.55
CA PRO A 297 -1.34 -19.52 -13.34
C PRO A 297 -1.00 -21.01 -13.18
N ALA A 298 -2.00 -21.83 -12.85
CA ALA A 298 -1.90 -23.28 -12.85
C ALA A 298 -3.24 -23.95 -13.20
N ALA A 299 -3.18 -25.09 -13.88
CA ALA A 299 -4.34 -25.92 -14.14
C ALA A 299 -4.74 -26.66 -12.85
N GLY A 300 -5.91 -26.34 -12.28
CA GLY A 300 -6.55 -27.10 -11.19
C GLY A 300 -6.38 -26.54 -9.78
N SER A 301 -5.18 -26.10 -9.39
CA SER A 301 -4.92 -25.49 -8.07
C SER A 301 -3.92 -24.34 -8.18
N GLY A 302 -4.37 -23.20 -8.72
CA GLY A 302 -3.58 -21.96 -8.63
C GLY A 302 -3.57 -21.43 -7.20
N GLY A 303 -2.83 -20.34 -6.98
CA GLY A 303 -2.88 -19.60 -5.72
C GLY A 303 -4.04 -18.60 -5.69
N SER A 304 -4.31 -18.03 -4.51
CA SER A 304 -5.07 -16.78 -4.41
C SER A 304 -4.22 -15.63 -4.95
N ALA A 305 -4.85 -14.59 -5.50
CA ALA A 305 -4.11 -13.37 -5.79
C ALA A 305 -3.81 -12.61 -4.49
N GLY A 306 -2.92 -11.62 -4.56
CA GLY A 306 -2.53 -10.81 -3.40
C GLY A 306 -3.38 -9.55 -3.24
N SER A 307 -2.80 -8.51 -2.63
CA SER A 307 -3.50 -7.26 -2.30
C SER A 307 -2.83 -6.01 -2.84
N LEU A 308 -3.65 -4.98 -3.10
CA LEU A 308 -3.22 -3.63 -3.44
C LEU A 308 -3.88 -2.62 -2.49
N ALA A 309 -3.07 -1.96 -1.67
CA ALA A 309 -3.51 -0.93 -0.74
C ALA A 309 -2.88 0.44 -1.09
N LEU A 310 -3.71 1.44 -1.38
CA LEU A 310 -3.28 2.78 -1.76
C LEU A 310 -3.86 3.80 -0.76
N ALA A 311 -3.00 4.55 -0.08
CA ALA A 311 -3.40 5.51 0.94
C ALA A 311 -2.79 6.90 0.72
N ALA A 312 -3.62 7.90 0.46
CA ALA A 312 -3.24 9.31 0.42
C ALA A 312 -4.16 10.10 1.36
N THR A 313 -3.94 9.96 2.67
CA THR A 313 -4.91 10.38 3.70
C THR A 313 -5.03 11.90 3.84
N GLY A 314 -3.99 12.65 3.47
CA GLY A 314 -3.99 14.10 3.32
C GLY A 314 -3.99 14.59 1.85
N GLY A 315 -4.01 13.67 0.88
CA GLY A 315 -3.91 13.99 -0.55
C GLY A 315 -4.82 13.15 -1.45
N SER A 316 -4.49 13.05 -2.73
CA SER A 316 -5.30 12.32 -3.71
C SER A 316 -4.66 11.00 -4.15
N VAL A 317 -5.49 9.99 -4.42
CA VAL A 317 -5.09 8.78 -5.14
C VAL A 317 -5.52 8.92 -6.60
N THR A 318 -4.60 8.70 -7.55
CA THR A 318 -4.91 8.66 -8.99
C THR A 318 -4.30 7.42 -9.63
N ILE A 319 -5.11 6.72 -10.44
CA ILE A 319 -4.74 5.43 -11.03
C ILE A 319 -4.93 5.51 -12.55
N GLY A 320 -3.82 5.58 -13.28
CA GLY A 320 -3.75 5.44 -14.73
C GLY A 320 -3.14 4.10 -15.20
N ALA A 321 -2.61 3.29 -14.29
CA ALA A 321 -1.93 2.03 -14.59
C ALA A 321 -2.85 0.89 -15.07
N SER A 322 -2.22 -0.12 -15.65
CA SER A 322 -2.79 -1.46 -15.73
C SER A 322 -2.62 -2.16 -14.38
N LEU A 323 -3.73 -2.63 -13.80
CA LEU A 323 -3.72 -3.42 -12.57
C LEU A 323 -4.02 -4.88 -12.91
N ARG A 324 -3.24 -5.81 -12.35
CA ARG A 324 -3.47 -7.26 -12.47
C ARG A 324 -3.51 -7.89 -11.10
N GLY A 325 -4.59 -8.60 -10.83
CA GLY A 325 -4.89 -9.27 -9.58
C GLY A 325 -5.75 -10.49 -9.84
N ASN A 326 -5.38 -11.28 -10.85
CA ASN A 326 -6.08 -12.49 -11.25
C ASN A 326 -5.69 -13.66 -10.34
N SER A 327 -6.66 -14.42 -9.87
CA SER A 327 -6.42 -15.63 -9.08
C SER A 327 -6.36 -16.89 -9.94
N GLY A 328 -5.90 -17.98 -9.33
CA GLY A 328 -6.10 -19.32 -9.88
C GLY A 328 -7.58 -19.70 -9.94
N ALA A 329 -7.93 -20.62 -10.83
CA ALA A 329 -9.31 -21.12 -10.95
C ALA A 329 -9.84 -21.63 -9.58
N GLY A 330 -11.00 -21.11 -9.15
CA GLY A 330 -11.63 -21.48 -7.89
C GLY A 330 -10.96 -20.93 -6.63
N GLN A 331 -9.99 -20.02 -6.75
CA GLN A 331 -9.30 -19.37 -5.62
C GLN A 331 -9.77 -17.92 -5.42
N GLY A 332 -9.49 -17.38 -4.23
CA GLY A 332 -9.79 -15.99 -3.88
C GLY A 332 -9.08 -15.00 -4.80
N GLY A 333 -9.84 -14.01 -5.28
CA GLY A 333 -9.35 -12.92 -6.13
C GLY A 333 -8.39 -11.98 -5.41
N ALA A 334 -7.90 -10.94 -6.10
CA ALA A 334 -7.12 -9.91 -5.41
C ALA A 334 -8.03 -8.96 -4.64
N THR A 335 -7.48 -8.33 -3.60
CA THR A 335 -8.14 -7.25 -2.87
C THR A 335 -7.58 -5.89 -3.27
N LEU A 336 -8.45 -4.89 -3.39
CA LEU A 336 -8.11 -3.49 -3.63
C LEU A 336 -8.67 -2.63 -2.49
N SER A 337 -7.81 -1.84 -1.86
CA SER A 337 -8.20 -0.86 -0.85
C SER A 337 -7.63 0.51 -1.22
N ILE A 338 -8.49 1.52 -1.26
CA ILE A 338 -8.12 2.91 -1.54
C ILE A 338 -8.66 3.81 -0.43
N ASP A 339 -7.77 4.54 0.25
CA ASP A 339 -8.11 5.61 1.21
C ASP A 339 -7.51 6.92 0.71
N SER A 340 -8.34 7.82 0.21
CA SER A 340 -7.92 9.12 -0.33
C SER A 340 -8.55 10.27 0.44
N ALA A 341 -7.86 11.41 0.58
CA ALA A 341 -8.51 12.61 1.08
C ALA A 341 -9.59 13.12 0.12
N ALA A 342 -9.35 13.06 -1.20
CA ALA A 342 -10.26 13.53 -2.24
C ALA A 342 -11.06 12.41 -2.89
N ALA A 343 -12.20 12.75 -3.52
CA ALA A 343 -13.01 11.81 -4.28
C ALA A 343 -12.24 11.19 -5.46
N LEU A 344 -12.42 9.89 -5.67
CA LEU A 344 -11.84 9.12 -6.78
C LEU A 344 -12.82 9.07 -7.97
N ASP A 345 -12.32 9.07 -9.19
CA ASP A 345 -13.12 8.72 -10.38
C ASP A 345 -13.39 7.20 -10.40
N LEU A 346 -14.52 6.80 -9.80
CA LEU A 346 -14.95 5.41 -9.73
C LEU A 346 -15.24 4.80 -11.11
N GLY A 347 -15.64 5.62 -12.09
CA GLY A 347 -15.89 5.15 -13.46
C GLY A 347 -14.60 4.83 -14.21
N ALA A 348 -13.54 5.64 -14.02
CA ALA A 348 -12.21 5.32 -14.50
C ALA A 348 -11.64 4.07 -13.82
N LEU A 349 -11.81 3.94 -12.50
CA LEU A 349 -11.42 2.73 -11.77
C LEU A 349 -12.10 1.47 -12.32
N ALA A 350 -13.43 1.51 -12.50
CA ALA A 350 -14.17 0.37 -13.04
C ALA A 350 -13.69 -0.03 -14.44
N LYS A 351 -13.33 0.93 -15.31
CA LYS A 351 -12.72 0.64 -16.61
C LYS A 351 -11.36 -0.02 -16.49
N THR A 352 -10.51 0.45 -15.58
CA THR A 352 -9.19 -0.14 -15.32
C THR A 352 -9.32 -1.59 -14.84
N LEU A 353 -10.25 -1.86 -13.93
CA LEU A 353 -10.47 -3.21 -13.40
C LEU A 353 -11.08 -4.14 -14.47
N ALA A 354 -12.03 -3.66 -15.26
CA ALA A 354 -12.68 -4.43 -16.33
C ALA A 354 -11.78 -4.72 -17.55
N ALA A 355 -10.56 -4.15 -17.61
CA ALA A 355 -9.62 -4.40 -18.69
C ALA A 355 -9.10 -5.86 -18.72
N SER A 356 -9.17 -6.58 -17.60
CA SER A 356 -8.88 -8.01 -17.52
C SER A 356 -10.05 -8.72 -16.82
N ALA A 357 -10.53 -9.82 -17.39
CA ALA A 357 -11.58 -10.61 -16.77
C ALA A 357 -11.07 -11.27 -15.47
N GLY A 358 -11.88 -11.30 -14.42
CA GLY A 358 -11.50 -11.94 -13.15
C GLY A 358 -10.44 -11.19 -12.35
N ASN A 359 -10.34 -9.87 -12.55
CA ASN A 359 -9.38 -9.01 -11.88
C ASN A 359 -9.96 -8.45 -10.57
N PHE A 360 -9.22 -8.52 -9.46
CA PHE A 360 -9.65 -7.98 -8.14
C PHE A 360 -11.04 -8.45 -7.68
N THR A 361 -11.34 -9.73 -7.85
CA THR A 361 -12.68 -10.28 -7.59
C THR A 361 -12.95 -10.60 -6.12
N GLU A 362 -11.98 -10.43 -5.21
CA GLU A 362 -12.20 -10.71 -3.78
C GLU A 362 -12.84 -9.52 -3.07
N SER A 363 -12.18 -8.36 -3.11
CA SER A 363 -12.70 -7.16 -2.44
C SER A 363 -12.28 -5.89 -3.16
N ILE A 364 -13.21 -4.95 -3.27
CA ILE A 364 -12.95 -3.57 -3.72
C ILE A 364 -13.48 -2.63 -2.65
N SER A 365 -12.58 -1.93 -1.97
CA SER A 365 -12.89 -0.90 -0.99
C SER A 365 -12.36 0.45 -1.47
N VAL A 366 -13.23 1.43 -1.62
CA VAL A 366 -12.85 2.80 -1.99
C VAL A 366 -13.46 3.77 -1.00
N ARG A 367 -12.59 4.50 -0.31
CA ARG A 367 -12.96 5.52 0.65
C ARG A 367 -12.34 6.85 0.24
N ASN A 368 -13.16 7.90 0.22
CA ASN A 368 -12.68 9.27 0.25
C ASN A 368 -13.09 9.97 1.54
N ARG A 369 -12.17 10.73 2.12
CA ARG A 369 -12.40 11.41 3.41
C ARG A 369 -13.23 12.69 3.24
N VAL A 370 -13.04 13.42 2.14
CA VAL A 370 -13.73 14.68 1.84
C VAL A 370 -14.28 14.65 0.42
N GLY A 371 -15.41 15.34 0.23
CA GLY A 371 -16.05 15.52 -1.06
C GLY A 371 -17.00 14.39 -1.43
N ASP A 372 -17.72 14.60 -2.53
CA ASP A 372 -18.77 13.69 -2.97
C ASP A 372 -18.22 12.64 -3.93
N GLN A 373 -18.68 11.39 -3.80
CA GLN A 373 -18.47 10.35 -4.81
C GLN A 373 -19.69 10.18 -5.71
N LEU A 374 -19.42 9.99 -6.99
CA LEU A 374 -20.40 9.60 -7.99
C LEU A 374 -19.92 8.32 -8.68
N PHE A 375 -20.68 7.24 -8.56
CA PHE A 375 -20.55 6.08 -9.42
C PHE A 375 -21.63 6.10 -10.50
N ALA A 376 -21.30 6.74 -11.63
CA ALA A 376 -22.24 6.96 -12.72
C ALA A 376 -22.62 5.63 -13.45
N GLY A 377 -23.81 5.61 -14.05
CA GLY A 377 -24.24 4.54 -14.93
C GLY A 377 -23.67 4.66 -16.35
N GLY A 378 -23.86 3.63 -17.17
CA GLY A 378 -23.48 3.62 -18.59
C GLY A 378 -22.03 3.21 -18.89
N GLY A 379 -21.22 2.92 -17.86
CA GLY A 379 -19.89 2.31 -17.96
C GLY A 379 -19.85 0.87 -17.42
N PRO A 380 -18.66 0.24 -17.37
CA PRO A 380 -18.46 -1.01 -16.66
C PRO A 380 -18.83 -0.90 -15.17
N GLY A 381 -19.33 -1.99 -14.59
CA GLY A 381 -19.56 -2.10 -13.15
C GLY A 381 -18.28 -2.39 -12.36
N LEU A 382 -18.38 -2.32 -11.03
CA LEU A 382 -17.40 -2.92 -10.13
C LEU A 382 -17.88 -4.33 -9.77
N ALA A 383 -17.00 -5.32 -9.87
CA ALA A 383 -17.35 -6.72 -9.59
C ALA A 383 -16.33 -7.39 -8.66
N ALA A 384 -16.76 -7.76 -7.45
CA ALA A 384 -15.95 -8.43 -6.43
C ALA A 384 -16.82 -9.00 -5.30
N HIS A 385 -16.44 -10.11 -4.65
CA HIS A 385 -17.22 -10.72 -3.56
C HIS A 385 -17.63 -9.75 -2.44
N HIS A 386 -16.79 -8.74 -2.20
CA HIS A 386 -17.08 -7.64 -1.28
C HIS A 386 -16.84 -6.30 -1.96
N ILE A 387 -17.83 -5.40 -1.90
CA ILE A 387 -17.69 -4.04 -2.40
C ILE A 387 -18.01 -3.05 -1.28
N ALA A 388 -17.10 -2.13 -1.00
CA ALA A 388 -17.31 -1.05 -0.04
C ALA A 388 -17.00 0.31 -0.69
N LEU A 389 -17.96 1.22 -0.71
CA LEU A 389 -17.77 2.60 -1.16
C LEU A 389 -18.14 3.56 -0.03
N ALA A 390 -17.25 4.50 0.30
CA ALA A 390 -17.43 5.42 1.41
C ALA A 390 -17.00 6.85 1.06
N SER A 391 -17.87 7.83 1.38
CA SER A 391 -17.56 9.26 1.37
C SER A 391 -17.76 9.87 2.75
N ASP A 392 -16.73 9.93 3.58
CA ASP A 392 -16.90 10.25 5.01
C ASP A 392 -17.43 11.67 5.25
N GLY A 393 -16.87 12.67 4.57
CA GLY A 393 -17.27 14.08 4.69
C GLY A 393 -18.24 14.54 3.59
N GLY A 394 -18.80 13.62 2.80
CA GLY A 394 -19.53 13.95 1.58
C GLY A 394 -20.74 13.06 1.31
N SER A 395 -21.36 13.28 0.16
CA SER A 395 -22.45 12.48 -0.36
C SER A 395 -21.94 11.37 -1.29
N LEU A 396 -22.65 10.25 -1.35
CA LEU A 396 -22.39 9.17 -2.30
C LEU A 396 -23.61 9.00 -3.21
N THR A 397 -23.42 9.15 -4.52
CA THR A 397 -24.46 8.89 -5.53
C THR A 397 -24.09 7.67 -6.36
N VAL A 398 -24.99 6.69 -6.42
CA VAL A 398 -24.80 5.46 -7.19
C VAL A 398 -25.87 5.35 -8.27
N ALA A 399 -25.41 5.19 -9.52
CA ALA A 399 -26.19 4.98 -10.73
C ALA A 399 -25.69 3.77 -11.55
N GLY A 400 -24.45 3.31 -11.28
CA GLY A 400 -23.83 2.17 -11.95
C GLY A 400 -24.14 0.81 -11.31
N THR A 401 -23.43 -0.21 -11.79
CA THR A 401 -23.55 -1.60 -11.33
C THR A 401 -22.46 -1.95 -10.33
N LEU A 402 -22.85 -2.36 -9.12
CA LEU A 402 -21.99 -3.00 -8.14
C LEU A 402 -22.42 -4.47 -8.05
N ASP A 403 -21.56 -5.37 -8.53
CA ASP A 403 -21.83 -6.80 -8.60
C ASP A 403 -20.93 -7.57 -7.63
N ALA A 404 -21.46 -7.80 -6.44
CA ALA A 404 -20.84 -8.66 -5.44
C ALA A 404 -21.35 -10.10 -5.47
N SER A 405 -21.95 -10.55 -6.57
CA SER A 405 -22.54 -11.88 -6.63
C SER A 405 -21.49 -12.99 -6.51
N GLY A 406 -21.85 -14.08 -5.84
CA GLY A 406 -20.91 -15.14 -5.49
C GLY A 406 -21.59 -16.31 -4.78
N ALA A 407 -20.85 -17.36 -4.41
CA ALA A 407 -21.46 -18.58 -3.84
C ALA A 407 -22.10 -18.37 -2.46
N SER A 408 -21.46 -17.56 -1.60
CA SER A 408 -21.93 -17.24 -0.24
C SER A 408 -21.11 -16.09 0.33
N GLY A 409 -21.63 -15.44 1.38
CA GLY A 409 -20.87 -14.44 2.15
C GLY A 409 -20.65 -13.11 1.42
N THR A 410 -21.40 -12.87 0.35
CA THR A 410 -21.28 -11.70 -0.52
C THR A 410 -21.83 -10.45 0.13
N SER A 411 -21.17 -9.30 -0.06
CA SER A 411 -21.67 -8.04 0.51
C SER A 411 -21.37 -6.78 -0.29
N VAL A 412 -22.29 -5.81 -0.19
CA VAL A 412 -22.09 -4.44 -0.63
C VAL A 412 -22.35 -3.48 0.53
N VAL A 413 -21.39 -2.60 0.82
CA VAL A 413 -21.49 -1.56 1.85
C VAL A 413 -21.34 -0.20 1.19
N LEU A 414 -22.36 0.65 1.30
CA LEU A 414 -22.33 2.02 0.81
C LEU A 414 -22.50 2.97 1.99
N ALA A 415 -21.54 3.87 2.17
CA ALA A 415 -21.53 4.82 3.28
C ALA A 415 -21.33 6.25 2.78
N ALA A 416 -22.06 7.19 3.35
CA ALA A 416 -21.89 8.62 3.13
C ALA A 416 -22.02 9.38 4.44
N GLY A 417 -21.17 10.39 4.66
CA GLY A 417 -21.35 11.33 5.75
C GLY A 417 -22.63 12.15 5.59
N ASN A 418 -22.93 12.59 4.38
CA ASN A 418 -24.11 13.40 4.09
C ASN A 418 -25.25 12.53 3.54
N THR A 419 -25.55 12.64 2.25
CA THR A 419 -26.64 11.90 1.60
C THR A 419 -26.10 10.73 0.80
N LEU A 420 -26.67 9.56 1.00
CA LEU A 420 -26.50 8.40 0.12
C LEU A 420 -27.68 8.34 -0.85
N THR A 421 -27.44 8.42 -2.16
CA THR A 421 -28.48 8.36 -3.18
C THR A 421 -28.27 7.18 -4.12
N LEU A 422 -29.23 6.24 -4.14
CA LEU A 422 -29.37 5.28 -5.22
C LEU A 422 -30.30 5.88 -6.27
N THR A 423 -29.82 5.99 -7.50
CA THR A 423 -30.57 6.56 -8.62
C THR A 423 -31.17 5.47 -9.52
N ASP A 424 -32.02 5.88 -10.45
CA ASP A 424 -32.52 4.97 -11.48
C ASP A 424 -31.36 4.45 -12.35
N GLY A 425 -31.38 3.15 -12.67
CA GLY A 425 -30.28 2.46 -13.34
C GLY A 425 -29.24 1.83 -12.42
N ALA A 426 -29.20 2.18 -11.13
CA ALA A 426 -28.34 1.51 -10.17
C ALA A 426 -28.70 0.02 -10.05
N LEU A 427 -27.69 -0.85 -10.07
CA LEU A 427 -27.82 -2.28 -9.80
C LEU A 427 -26.84 -2.64 -8.70
N ILE A 428 -27.35 -2.99 -7.52
CA ILE A 428 -26.55 -3.43 -6.38
C ILE A 428 -26.86 -4.90 -6.16
N SER A 429 -25.97 -5.78 -6.61
CA SER A 429 -26.14 -7.23 -6.42
C SER A 429 -25.19 -7.73 -5.35
N ALA A 430 -25.75 -8.39 -4.34
CA ALA A 430 -25.05 -9.30 -3.44
C ALA A 430 -25.65 -10.71 -3.58
N HIS A 431 -26.10 -11.09 -4.78
CA HIS A 431 -26.74 -12.38 -5.03
C HIS A 431 -25.85 -13.55 -4.60
N GLY A 432 -26.42 -14.44 -3.79
CA GLY A 432 -25.78 -15.68 -3.38
C GLY A 432 -26.20 -16.83 -4.29
N SER A 433 -25.30 -17.36 -5.12
CA SER A 433 -25.59 -18.52 -5.99
C SER A 433 -25.69 -19.85 -5.24
N GLY A 434 -25.41 -19.85 -3.94
CA GLY A 434 -25.61 -20.98 -3.02
C GLY A 434 -26.94 -20.94 -2.27
N ARG A 435 -26.94 -21.47 -1.04
CA ARG A 435 -28.15 -21.57 -0.19
C ARG A 435 -28.47 -20.31 0.61
N ALA A 436 -27.63 -19.28 0.55
CA ALA A 436 -27.81 -18.05 1.30
C ALA A 436 -27.52 -16.86 0.38
N GLY A 437 -28.44 -15.90 0.37
CA GLY A 437 -28.23 -14.60 -0.27
C GLY A 437 -27.26 -13.73 0.52
N GLY A 438 -26.77 -12.66 -0.11
CA GLY A 438 -25.81 -11.74 0.51
C GLY A 438 -26.44 -10.58 1.26
N GLU A 439 -25.59 -9.63 1.63
CA GLU A 439 -25.96 -8.47 2.44
C GLU A 439 -25.68 -7.16 1.71
N VAL A 440 -26.66 -6.25 1.74
CA VAL A 440 -26.46 -4.86 1.28
C VAL A 440 -26.70 -3.93 2.46
N GLN A 441 -25.71 -3.09 2.75
CA GLN A 441 -25.78 -2.07 3.80
C GLN A 441 -25.72 -0.67 3.17
N LEU A 442 -26.71 0.16 3.48
CA LEU A 442 -26.81 1.54 3.04
C LEU A 442 -26.76 2.46 4.26
N MET A 443 -25.69 3.24 4.42
CA MET A 443 -25.46 4.06 5.59
C MET A 443 -25.28 5.52 5.19
N ALA A 444 -26.04 6.40 5.85
CA ALA A 444 -25.90 7.84 5.68
C ALA A 444 -25.78 8.52 7.04
N GLY A 445 -24.98 9.58 7.08
CA GLY A 445 -24.63 10.30 8.28
C GLY A 445 -23.23 9.99 8.78
N THR A 446 -22.58 8.87 8.46
CA THR A 446 -21.39 8.45 9.24
C THR A 446 -20.09 9.13 8.83
N VAL A 447 -19.30 9.61 9.78
CA VAL A 447 -17.89 10.04 9.61
C VAL A 447 -16.91 8.94 10.06
N THR A 448 -15.61 9.24 9.99
CA THR A 448 -14.48 8.31 10.18
C THR A 448 -14.49 7.54 11.50
N ASP A 449 -14.93 8.16 12.60
CA ASP A 449 -14.98 7.55 13.94
C ASP A 449 -16.26 6.73 14.16
N GLY A 450 -17.12 6.63 13.14
CA GLY A 450 -18.43 5.98 13.23
C GLY A 450 -19.54 6.87 13.78
N SER A 451 -19.25 8.14 14.11
CA SER A 451 -20.24 9.13 14.51
C SER A 451 -21.07 9.61 13.31
N LEU A 452 -22.32 10.03 13.51
CA LEU A 452 -23.22 10.53 12.48
C LEU A 452 -23.10 12.06 12.30
N LEU A 453 -23.59 12.57 11.17
CA LEU A 453 -23.75 13.98 10.83
C LEU A 453 -25.24 14.30 10.78
N PRO A 454 -25.67 15.49 11.27
CA PRO A 454 -27.07 15.88 11.49
C PRO A 454 -27.97 15.90 10.25
N ASN A 455 -27.43 15.59 9.07
CA ASN A 455 -28.11 15.54 7.78
C ASN A 455 -28.12 14.15 7.14
N GLY A 456 -27.71 13.08 7.84
CA GLY A 456 -27.58 11.73 7.31
C GLY A 456 -28.88 11.18 6.70
N GLN A 457 -28.97 11.18 5.37
CA GLN A 457 -30.17 10.79 4.61
C GLN A 457 -29.87 9.72 3.55
N VAL A 458 -30.75 8.71 3.43
CA VAL A 458 -30.73 7.73 2.34
C VAL A 458 -31.86 8.03 1.35
N MET A 459 -31.54 8.16 0.07
CA MET A 459 -32.48 8.43 -1.02
C MET A 459 -32.54 7.25 -2.00
N LEU A 460 -33.72 6.61 -2.08
CA LEU A 460 -34.01 5.43 -2.91
C LEU A 460 -34.81 5.86 -4.15
N ASN A 461 -34.10 6.44 -5.12
CA ASN A 461 -34.68 7.09 -6.31
C ASN A 461 -34.82 6.16 -7.53
N GLY A 462 -34.73 4.84 -7.34
CA GLY A 462 -34.87 3.84 -8.41
C GLY A 462 -33.89 2.69 -8.27
N GLY A 463 -33.64 1.99 -9.38
CA GLY A 463 -32.67 0.90 -9.42
C GLY A 463 -33.14 -0.41 -8.77
N VAL A 464 -32.19 -1.35 -8.66
CA VAL A 464 -32.38 -2.71 -8.15
C VAL A 464 -31.35 -3.01 -7.06
N ILE A 465 -31.82 -3.58 -5.96
CA ILE A 465 -31.01 -4.23 -4.94
C ILE A 465 -31.35 -5.71 -4.99
N ASP A 466 -30.38 -6.57 -5.27
CA ASP A 466 -30.54 -8.01 -5.31
C ASP A 466 -29.73 -8.67 -4.18
N THR A 467 -30.44 -9.20 -3.19
CA THR A 467 -29.86 -9.98 -2.09
C THR A 467 -30.30 -11.44 -2.16
N SER A 468 -30.85 -11.89 -3.28
CA SER A 468 -31.45 -13.22 -3.40
C SER A 468 -30.44 -14.35 -3.23
N ALA A 469 -30.92 -15.49 -2.78
CA ALA A 469 -30.21 -16.75 -2.91
C ALA A 469 -30.57 -17.45 -4.23
N ALA A 470 -29.87 -18.53 -4.57
CA ALA A 470 -30.36 -19.47 -5.57
C ALA A 470 -31.69 -20.10 -5.14
N SER A 471 -32.43 -20.66 -6.11
CA SER A 471 -33.74 -21.27 -5.87
C SER A 471 -33.72 -22.27 -4.71
N GLY A 472 -34.59 -22.05 -3.71
CA GLY A 472 -34.68 -22.87 -2.50
C GLY A 472 -33.68 -22.51 -1.39
N GLY A 473 -32.85 -21.49 -1.60
CA GLY A 473 -32.01 -20.88 -0.56
C GLY A 473 -32.76 -19.84 0.28
N ALA A 474 -32.13 -19.42 1.37
CA ALA A 474 -32.61 -18.34 2.21
C ALA A 474 -32.14 -16.99 1.66
N ASP A 475 -33.10 -16.14 1.35
CA ASP A 475 -32.89 -14.77 0.94
C ASP A 475 -32.01 -13.96 1.91
N GLY A 476 -31.27 -13.01 1.36
CA GLY A 476 -30.31 -12.17 2.07
C GLY A 476 -30.95 -11.01 2.84
N LYS A 477 -30.14 -9.99 3.16
CA LYS A 477 -30.56 -8.86 4.01
C LYS A 477 -30.25 -7.53 3.38
N LEU A 478 -31.18 -6.59 3.54
CA LEU A 478 -30.96 -5.17 3.28
C LEU A 478 -30.99 -4.43 4.61
N PHE A 479 -29.89 -3.79 4.98
CA PHE A 479 -29.78 -2.92 6.14
C PHE A 479 -29.65 -1.46 5.70
N ILE A 480 -30.43 -0.57 6.30
CA ILE A 480 -30.42 0.86 6.02
C ILE A 480 -30.25 1.61 7.33
N ARG A 481 -29.17 2.38 7.46
CA ARG A 481 -28.92 3.27 8.59
C ARG A 481 -29.06 4.72 8.14
N ALA A 482 -29.94 5.46 8.78
CA ALA A 482 -30.14 6.89 8.54
C ALA A 482 -30.55 7.61 9.82
N GLN A 483 -30.39 8.92 9.85
CA GLN A 483 -30.78 9.71 11.01
C GLN A 483 -32.30 9.85 11.15
N ARG A 484 -32.76 10.07 12.38
CA ARG A 484 -34.12 10.57 12.64
C ARG A 484 -34.25 12.01 12.14
N THR A 485 -35.46 12.39 11.78
CA THR A 485 -35.81 13.80 11.54
C THR A 485 -35.74 14.60 12.84
N ASP A 486 -35.57 15.92 12.77
CA ASP A 486 -35.37 16.80 13.94
C ASP A 486 -36.55 16.82 14.91
N VAL A 487 -37.75 16.49 14.42
CA VAL A 487 -38.96 16.28 15.25
C VAL A 487 -38.99 14.91 15.96
N GLY A 488 -37.98 14.06 15.74
CA GLY A 488 -37.85 12.73 16.33
C GLY A 488 -38.91 11.70 15.88
N THR A 489 -39.81 12.07 14.97
CA THR A 489 -40.99 11.26 14.60
C THR A 489 -40.80 10.37 13.39
N GLU A 490 -39.77 10.61 12.56
CA GLU A 490 -39.55 9.91 11.29
C GLU A 490 -38.06 9.62 11.08
N VAL A 491 -37.76 8.75 10.10
CA VAL A 491 -36.39 8.45 9.65
C VAL A 491 -36.12 9.10 8.28
N ARG A 492 -34.91 9.65 8.11
CA ARG A 492 -34.41 10.27 6.86
C ARG A 492 -34.05 9.22 5.81
N VAL A 493 -34.99 8.33 5.49
CA VAL A 493 -34.94 7.47 4.30
C VAL A 493 -36.08 7.92 3.39
N GLY A 494 -35.80 8.28 2.14
CA GLY A 494 -36.80 8.91 1.28
C GLY A 494 -36.63 8.57 -0.18
N ARG A 495 -37.46 9.22 -1.00
CA ARG A 495 -37.43 9.17 -2.46
C ARG A 495 -37.83 10.53 -3.00
N SER A 496 -37.15 11.01 -4.03
CA SER A 496 -37.45 12.27 -4.69
C SER A 496 -38.80 12.20 -5.40
N THR A 497 -39.50 13.33 -5.48
CA THR A 497 -40.77 13.43 -6.20
C THR A 497 -40.58 13.05 -7.67
N GLY A 498 -41.42 12.16 -8.19
CA GLY A 498 -41.35 11.68 -9.58
C GLY A 498 -40.34 10.55 -9.82
N SER A 499 -39.47 10.22 -8.85
CA SER A 499 -38.59 9.05 -8.95
C SER A 499 -39.38 7.75 -8.78
N ALA A 500 -38.95 6.72 -9.49
CA ALA A 500 -39.48 5.38 -9.29
C ALA A 500 -38.98 4.77 -7.97
N GLY A 501 -39.71 3.81 -7.42
CA GLY A 501 -39.22 3.05 -6.26
C GLY A 501 -38.04 2.16 -6.63
N THR A 502 -37.17 1.91 -5.66
CA THR A 502 -36.12 0.89 -5.75
C THR A 502 -36.77 -0.50 -5.69
N SER A 503 -36.35 -1.40 -6.57
CA SER A 503 -36.75 -2.81 -6.53
C SER A 503 -35.82 -3.57 -5.60
N VAL A 504 -36.37 -4.36 -4.68
CA VAL A 504 -35.58 -5.24 -3.81
C VAL A 504 -35.93 -6.69 -4.12
N MET A 505 -34.93 -7.49 -4.45
CA MET A 505 -35.07 -8.91 -4.79
C MET A 505 -34.43 -9.77 -3.70
N GLY A 506 -35.14 -10.82 -3.30
CA GLY A 506 -34.69 -11.83 -2.36
C GLY A 506 -34.12 -11.27 -1.06
N SER A 507 -34.87 -10.38 -0.41
CA SER A 507 -34.55 -9.89 0.93
C SER A 507 -35.49 -10.57 1.93
N GLY A 508 -34.93 -11.39 2.82
CA GLY A 508 -35.66 -12.05 3.92
C GLY A 508 -36.16 -11.06 4.98
N GLY A 509 -35.72 -9.80 4.91
CA GLY A 509 -36.18 -8.67 5.72
C GLY A 509 -35.39 -7.41 5.39
N ILE A 510 -36.09 -6.27 5.37
CA ILE A 510 -35.46 -4.95 5.24
C ILE A 510 -35.38 -4.37 6.65
N GLU A 511 -34.17 -4.17 7.15
CA GLU A 511 -33.94 -3.55 8.45
C GLU A 511 -33.56 -2.08 8.27
N VAL A 512 -34.28 -1.20 8.97
CA VAL A 512 -34.02 0.23 8.98
C VAL A 512 -33.69 0.65 10.40
N GLU A 513 -32.43 1.05 10.61
CA GLU A 513 -31.99 1.68 11.85
C GLU A 513 -32.15 3.20 11.75
N ALA A 514 -33.03 3.75 12.58
CA ALA A 514 -33.27 5.17 12.68
C ALA A 514 -32.53 5.75 13.89
N VAL A 515 -31.39 6.39 13.63
CA VAL A 515 -30.47 6.80 14.69
C VAL A 515 -30.79 8.21 15.18
N LYS A 516 -30.83 8.38 16.51
CA LYS A 516 -30.82 9.69 17.15
C LYS A 516 -29.46 9.92 17.80
N GLN A 517 -28.86 11.07 17.52
CA GLN A 517 -27.65 11.50 18.20
C GLN A 517 -27.98 12.21 19.50
N TYR A 518 -27.17 11.95 20.50
CA TYR A 518 -27.22 12.57 21.81
C TYR A 518 -25.85 13.15 22.12
N GLN A 519 -25.84 14.35 22.68
CA GLN A 519 -24.66 14.95 23.29
C GLN A 519 -24.84 14.92 24.81
N THR A 520 -23.82 14.47 25.54
CA THR A 520 -23.85 14.47 27.00
C THR A 520 -22.45 14.54 27.57
N ASP A 521 -22.27 15.21 28.71
CA ASP A 521 -20.98 15.21 29.43
C ASP A 521 -20.86 13.96 30.34
N THR A 522 -21.96 13.27 30.63
CA THR A 522 -21.98 12.09 31.51
C THR A 522 -23.09 11.11 31.09
N ILE A 523 -22.78 9.82 31.11
CA ILE A 523 -23.75 8.75 30.88
C ILE A 523 -24.25 8.25 32.24
N ASP A 524 -25.32 8.86 32.75
CA ASP A 524 -25.96 8.48 34.01
C ASP A 524 -27.34 7.81 33.78
N THR A 525 -28.00 7.42 34.88
CA THR A 525 -29.33 6.79 34.81
C THR A 525 -30.36 7.70 34.14
N ALA A 526 -30.31 9.01 34.38
CA ALA A 526 -31.27 9.95 33.81
C ALA A 526 -31.11 10.06 32.28
N PHE A 527 -29.86 10.09 31.81
CA PHE A 527 -29.54 10.03 30.38
C PHE A 527 -30.03 8.73 29.74
N ILE A 528 -29.74 7.58 30.36
CA ILE A 528 -30.18 6.27 29.87
C ILE A 528 -31.72 6.19 29.82
N ASP A 529 -32.41 6.69 30.85
CA ASP A 529 -33.87 6.73 30.90
C ASP A 529 -34.45 7.64 29.80
N GLN A 530 -33.82 8.78 29.52
CA GLN A 530 -34.19 9.67 28.43
C GLN A 530 -34.04 8.98 27.06
N VAL A 531 -32.91 8.32 26.81
CA VAL A 531 -32.65 7.56 25.58
C VAL A 531 -33.69 6.44 25.41
N ASN A 532 -33.99 5.70 26.48
CA ASN A 532 -34.98 4.63 26.47
C ASN A 532 -36.40 5.14 26.21
N ALA A 533 -36.77 6.27 26.81
CA ALA A 533 -38.06 6.92 26.59
C ALA A 533 -38.20 7.36 25.13
N ASP A 534 -37.17 8.00 24.56
CA ASP A 534 -37.14 8.44 23.17
C ASP A 534 -37.21 7.27 22.18
N ASN A 535 -36.50 6.18 22.47
CA ASN A 535 -36.53 4.96 21.64
C ASN A 535 -37.89 4.27 21.71
N SER A 536 -38.50 4.21 22.89
CA SER A 536 -39.83 3.63 23.10
C SER A 536 -40.91 4.45 22.38
N ALA A 537 -40.80 5.77 22.42
CA ALA A 537 -41.69 6.68 21.70
C ALA A 537 -41.54 6.58 20.17
N PHE A 538 -40.36 6.22 19.67
CA PHE A 538 -40.10 6.08 18.24
C PHE A 538 -40.48 4.70 17.67
N ALA A 539 -39.89 3.62 18.18
CA ALA A 539 -40.01 2.27 17.60
C ALA A 539 -40.79 1.25 18.48
N GLY A 540 -41.19 1.61 19.70
CA GLY A 540 -41.91 0.73 20.62
C GLY A 540 -43.39 0.49 20.26
N VAL A 541 -44.04 -0.44 20.98
CA VAL A 541 -45.49 -0.74 20.82
C VAL A 541 -46.38 0.49 21.07
N SER A 542 -45.90 1.42 21.90
CA SER A 542 -46.54 2.70 22.23
C SER A 542 -46.09 3.87 21.33
N GLY A 543 -45.24 3.63 20.34
CA GLY A 543 -44.72 4.68 19.46
C GLY A 543 -45.80 5.15 18.49
N ALA A 544 -46.26 6.40 18.63
CA ALA A 544 -47.38 6.94 17.86
C ALA A 544 -47.20 6.87 16.33
N ASN A 545 -45.96 6.80 15.86
CA ASN A 545 -45.61 6.88 14.43
C ASN A 545 -44.97 5.61 13.85
N ALA A 546 -44.65 4.59 14.67
CA ALA A 546 -43.88 3.43 14.22
C ALA A 546 -44.56 2.67 13.05
N ALA A 547 -45.89 2.54 13.09
CA ALA A 547 -46.66 1.93 11.99
C ALA A 547 -46.69 2.82 10.74
N GLN A 548 -46.81 4.14 10.91
CA GLN A 548 -46.83 5.10 9.79
C GLN A 548 -45.47 5.13 9.07
N SER A 549 -44.38 5.19 9.83
CA SER A 549 -43.01 5.17 9.30
C SER A 549 -42.71 3.85 8.57
N ARG A 550 -43.10 2.69 9.13
CA ARG A 550 -43.00 1.40 8.41
C ARG A 550 -43.80 1.39 7.10
N ASN A 551 -45.03 1.88 7.10
CA ASN A 551 -45.86 1.95 5.90
C ASN A 551 -45.26 2.89 4.84
N ARG A 552 -44.73 4.05 5.27
CA ARG A 552 -44.04 5.01 4.40
C ARG A 552 -42.79 4.40 3.79
N LEU A 553 -41.95 3.74 4.60
CA LEU A 553 -40.75 3.04 4.17
C LEU A 553 -41.07 1.92 3.18
N ALA A 554 -42.09 1.10 3.47
CA ALA A 554 -42.56 0.07 2.55
C ALA A 554 -43.01 0.67 1.20
N GLY A 555 -43.61 1.86 1.20
CA GLY A 555 -44.00 2.59 0.00
C GLY A 555 -42.84 3.16 -0.84
N LEU A 556 -41.61 3.15 -0.34
CA LEU A 556 -40.42 3.55 -1.11
C LEU A 556 -40.01 2.49 -2.14
N PHE A 557 -40.32 1.22 -1.85
CA PHE A 557 -39.94 0.09 -2.70
C PHE A 557 -41.00 -0.21 -3.76
N ARG A 558 -40.56 -0.73 -4.92
CA ARG A 558 -41.50 -1.31 -5.90
C ARG A 558 -42.08 -2.59 -5.32
N GLN A 559 -43.41 -2.66 -5.22
CA GLN A 559 -44.11 -3.80 -4.63
C GLN A 559 -43.91 -5.05 -5.51
N SER A 560 -43.16 -6.03 -5.01
CA SER A 560 -43.17 -7.42 -5.49
C SER A 560 -44.23 -8.20 -4.69
N PRO A 561 -44.92 -9.23 -5.23
CA PRO A 561 -46.01 -9.92 -4.53
C PRO A 561 -45.61 -10.63 -3.23
N ALA A 562 -44.31 -10.76 -2.95
CA ALA A 562 -43.76 -11.10 -1.65
C ALA A 562 -43.23 -9.82 -0.98
N VAL A 563 -44.03 -9.18 -0.12
CA VAL A 563 -43.61 -7.95 0.55
C VAL A 563 -42.55 -8.31 1.61
N PRO A 564 -41.31 -7.80 1.53
CA PRO A 564 -40.37 -7.96 2.63
C PRO A 564 -40.90 -7.17 3.83
N PHE A 565 -40.91 -7.80 5.01
CA PHE A 565 -41.26 -7.12 6.25
C PHE A 565 -40.20 -6.05 6.56
N VAL A 566 -40.60 -4.77 6.53
CA VAL A 566 -39.73 -3.67 6.97
C VAL A 566 -39.70 -3.65 8.50
N GLN A 567 -38.53 -3.96 9.06
CA GLN A 567 -38.24 -3.83 10.48
C GLN A 567 -37.68 -2.44 10.75
N LEU A 568 -38.34 -1.67 11.60
CA LEU A 568 -37.85 -0.37 12.05
C LEU A 568 -37.24 -0.52 13.44
N ARG A 569 -35.97 -0.12 13.60
CA ARG A 569 -35.26 -0.11 14.87
C ARG A 569 -34.89 1.32 15.27
N ALA A 570 -34.91 1.55 16.58
CA ALA A 570 -34.37 2.76 17.19
C ALA A 570 -32.86 2.58 17.37
N GLY A 571 -32.05 3.36 16.65
CA GLY A 571 -30.61 3.48 16.87
C GLY A 571 -30.28 4.64 17.81
N VAL A 572 -29.16 4.53 18.51
CA VAL A 572 -28.62 5.53 19.43
C VAL A 572 -27.17 5.78 19.08
N GLU A 573 -26.77 7.04 19.09
CA GLU A 573 -25.38 7.42 19.09
C GLU A 573 -25.15 8.49 20.14
N VAL A 574 -24.09 8.34 20.93
CA VAL A 574 -23.75 9.25 22.02
C VAL A 574 -22.38 9.83 21.74
N ASP A 575 -22.35 11.14 21.55
CA ASP A 575 -21.13 11.93 21.55
C ASP A 575 -20.91 12.44 22.98
N GLN A 576 -19.93 11.85 23.67
CA GLN A 576 -19.58 12.27 25.01
C GLN A 576 -18.48 13.32 24.92
N THR A 577 -18.86 14.58 25.16
CA THR A 577 -17.89 15.66 25.30
C THR A 577 -17.13 15.46 26.60
N ASP A 578 -15.85 15.12 26.52
CA ASP A 578 -14.97 15.22 27.69
C ASP A 578 -14.90 16.69 28.10
N ALA A 579 -15.53 17.03 29.22
CA ALA A 579 -15.30 18.30 29.89
C ALA A 579 -13.81 18.32 30.29
N GLY A 580 -13.01 19.03 29.52
CA GLY A 580 -11.55 18.91 29.45
C GLY A 580 -10.80 18.78 30.78
N THR A 581 -9.70 18.04 30.72
CA THR A 581 -8.47 18.47 31.38
C THR A 581 -7.64 19.24 30.36
N ASP A 582 -7.92 20.54 30.24
CA ASP A 582 -6.94 21.55 29.81
C ASP A 582 -6.08 21.97 31.01
#